data_AF-A0A3B8JXB7-F1
#
_entry.id   AF-A0A3B8JXB7-F1
#
_cell.length_a   1.000
_cell.length_b   1.000
_cell.length_c   1.000
_cell.angle_alpha   90.00
_cell.angle_beta   90.00
_cell.angle_gamma   90.00
#
_symmetry.space_group_name_H-M   'P 1'
#
loop_
_entity.id
_entity.type
_entity.pdbx_description
1 polymer ?
#
loop_
_entity_poly.entity_id
_entity_poly.type
_entity_poly.pdbx_seq_one_letter_code
_entity_poly.pdbx_strand_id
1 'polypeptide(L)'
;MPTATVGQQFIVLLYLSAAGMMIGAAFDLTKAWHKVFHFSRALFFVADFVICLVAALAVFRVLYITNWGEVRIYVFLALILGIIIYYALCSRFFYLNFLNFFKAVNKFFIKIAKIKRDLQDYLHKKRINC
;
A
#
# COMPACT_ATOMS: atom_id res chain seq x y z
N MET A 1 4.54 21.97 -31.40
CA MET A 1 4.64 22.23 -29.95
C MET A 1 3.26 22.59 -29.45
N PRO A 2 2.53 21.74 -28.69
CA PRO A 2 1.29 22.20 -28.09
C PRO A 2 1.67 23.09 -26.91
N THR A 3 1.28 24.35 -26.95
CA THR A 3 1.39 25.27 -25.82
C THR A 3 0.66 24.65 -24.63
N ALA A 4 1.37 24.29 -23.56
CA ALA A 4 0.75 23.76 -22.35
C ALA A 4 -0.15 24.85 -21.76
N THR A 5 -1.44 24.79 -22.08
CA THR A 5 -2.45 25.69 -21.54
C THR A 5 -2.49 25.53 -20.01
N VAL A 6 -2.71 26.61 -19.26
CA VAL A 6 -2.83 26.59 -17.78
C VAL A 6 -3.79 25.50 -17.27
N GLY A 7 -4.86 25.19 -18.02
CA GLY A 7 -5.77 24.09 -17.70
C GLY A 7 -5.10 22.72 -17.71
N GLN A 8 -4.16 22.47 -18.63
CA GLN A 8 -3.43 21.21 -18.71
C GLN A 8 -2.46 21.06 -17.52
N GLN A 9 -1.84 22.14 -17.08
CA GLN A 9 -1.00 22.14 -15.86
C GLN A 9 -1.83 21.83 -14.61
N PHE A 10 -3.05 22.36 -14.51
CA PHE A 10 -3.96 22.08 -13.40
C PHE A 10 -4.40 20.61 -13.38
N ILE A 11 -4.70 20.03 -14.53
CA ILE A 11 -5.04 18.60 -14.64
C ILE A 11 -3.87 17.74 -14.16
N VAL A 12 -2.64 18.06 -14.58
CA VAL A 12 -1.44 17.34 -14.14
C VAL A 12 -1.25 17.45 -12.62
N LEU A 13 -1.47 18.63 -12.05
CA LEU A 13 -1.43 18.85 -10.60
C LEU A 13 -2.44 17.97 -9.86
N LEU A 14 -3.66 17.85 -10.38
CA LEU A 14 -4.70 16.99 -9.78
C LEU A 14 -4.31 15.51 -9.86
N TYR A 15 -3.81 15.04 -11.00
CA TYR A 15 -3.32 13.66 -11.14
C TYR A 15 -2.17 13.35 -10.19
N LEU A 16 -1.23 14.29 -10.02
CA LEU A 16 -0.12 14.14 -9.08
C LEU A 16 -0.57 14.18 -7.62
N SER A 17 -1.53 15.04 -7.29
CA SER A 17 -2.15 15.06 -5.95
C SER A 17 -2.85 13.73 -5.66
N ALA A 18 -3.61 13.19 -6.62
CA ALA A 18 -4.25 11.88 -6.50
C ALA A 18 -3.21 10.75 -6.36
N ALA A 19 -2.10 10.80 -7.11
CA ALA A 19 -0.99 9.87 -6.94
C ALA A 19 -0.37 9.96 -5.54
N GLY A 20 -0.22 11.18 -4.98
CA GLY A 20 0.22 11.39 -3.61
C GLY A 20 -0.73 10.76 -2.59
N MET A 21 -2.04 10.90 -2.79
CA MET A 21 -3.04 10.21 -1.93
C MET A 21 -2.92 8.69 -2.00
N MET A 22 -2.71 8.14 -3.20
CA MET A 22 -2.51 6.69 -3.40
C MET A 22 -1.25 6.19 -2.71
N ILE A 23 -0.17 6.97 -2.74
CA ILE A 23 1.07 6.67 -2.03
C ILE A 23 0.81 6.65 -0.51
N GLY A 24 0.10 7.65 0.02
CA GLY A 24 -0.31 7.67 1.43
C GLY A 24 -1.12 6.44 1.84
N ALA A 25 -2.05 6.01 0.98
CA ALA A 25 -2.85 4.79 1.19
C ALA A 25 -2.00 3.52 1.20
N ALA A 26 -1.01 3.42 0.30
CA ALA A 26 -0.07 2.30 0.27
C ALA A 26 0.77 2.23 1.56
N PHE A 27 1.24 3.36 2.07
CA PHE A 27 1.96 3.41 3.35
C PHE A 27 1.09 3.04 4.56
N ASP A 28 -0.20 3.40 4.57
CA ASP A 28 -1.11 2.94 5.62
C ASP A 28 -1.36 1.44 5.56
N LEU A 29 -1.44 0.87 4.35
CA LEU A 29 -1.59 -0.57 4.14
C LEU A 29 -0.39 -1.32 4.71
N THR A 30 0.84 -0.88 4.42
CA THR A 30 2.05 -1.53 4.97
C THR A 30 2.13 -1.40 6.48
N LYS A 31 1.77 -0.25 7.05
CA LYS A 31 1.68 -0.06 8.51
C LYS A 31 0.69 -1.01 9.16
N ALA A 32 -0.53 -1.10 8.62
CA ALA A 32 -1.57 -1.97 9.15
C ALA A 32 -1.17 -3.44 9.01
N TRP A 33 -0.57 -3.81 7.88
CA TRP A 33 -0.10 -5.16 7.61
C TRP A 33 1.02 -5.58 8.58
N HIS A 34 2.02 -4.73 8.78
CA HIS A 34 3.13 -4.97 9.70
C HIS A 34 2.63 -5.16 11.14
N LYS A 35 1.69 -4.32 11.59
CA LYS A 35 1.14 -4.38 12.95
C LYS A 35 0.40 -5.68 13.26
N VAL A 36 -0.17 -6.33 12.25
CA VAL A 36 -0.92 -7.59 12.46
C VAL A 36 -0.02 -8.81 12.33
N PHE A 37 0.82 -8.88 11.30
CA PHE A 37 1.58 -10.10 10.98
C PHE A 37 2.96 -10.14 11.63
N HIS A 38 3.40 -9.07 12.32
CA HIS A 38 4.70 -9.01 13.02
C HIS A 38 5.87 -9.55 12.16
N PHE A 39 5.94 -9.12 10.90
CA PHE A 39 7.01 -9.54 10.00
C PHE A 39 8.38 -9.06 10.49
N SER A 40 9.42 -9.80 10.11
CA SER A 40 10.81 -9.41 10.40
C SER A 40 11.14 -8.04 9.80
N ARG A 41 11.99 -7.27 10.48
CA ARG A 41 12.38 -5.91 10.05
C ARG A 41 12.92 -5.87 8.62
N ALA A 42 13.62 -6.93 8.19
CA ALA A 42 14.15 -7.05 6.84
C ALA A 42 13.04 -7.12 5.77
N LEU A 43 11.99 -7.92 6.00
CA LEU A 43 10.90 -8.03 5.03
C LEU A 43 10.11 -6.72 4.92
N PHE A 44 9.92 -6.03 6.04
CA PHE A 44 9.29 -4.71 6.04
C PHE A 44 10.09 -3.71 5.18
N PHE A 45 11.41 -3.68 5.34
CA PHE A 45 12.28 -2.81 4.53
C PHE A 45 12.20 -3.14 3.02
N VAL A 46 12.20 -4.43 2.66
CA VAL A 46 12.07 -4.85 1.26
C VAL A 46 10.71 -4.44 0.69
N ALA A 47 9.63 -4.64 1.43
CA ALA A 47 8.29 -4.25 0.99
C ALA A 47 8.18 -2.73 0.80
N ASP A 48 8.75 -1.96 1.73
CA ASP A 48 8.79 -0.50 1.66
C ASP A 48 9.57 -0.02 0.44
N PHE A 49 10.73 -0.62 0.18
CA PHE A 49 11.56 -0.32 -1.00
C PHE A 49 10.81 -0.62 -2.31
N VAL A 50 10.14 -1.78 -2.40
CA VAL A 50 9.35 -2.15 -3.58
C VAL A 50 8.21 -1.16 -3.80
N ILE A 51 7.49 -0.76 -2.74
CA ILE A 51 6.40 0.21 -2.86
C ILE A 51 6.93 1.57 -3.30
N CYS A 52 8.04 2.02 -2.72
CA CYS A 52 8.69 3.27 -3.14
C CYS A 52 9.09 3.23 -4.61
N LEU A 53 9.65 2.11 -5.08
CA LEU A 53 10.05 1.94 -6.47
C LEU A 53 8.85 1.96 -7.42
N VAL A 54 7.77 1.25 -7.08
CA VAL A 54 6.51 1.26 -7.86
C VAL A 54 5.88 2.66 -7.88
N ALA A 55 5.85 3.34 -6.74
CA ALA A 55 5.35 4.71 -6.63
C ALA A 55 6.16 5.68 -7.50
N ALA A 56 7.49 5.60 -7.44
CA ALA A 56 8.38 6.42 -8.26
C ALA A 56 8.15 6.17 -9.75
N LEU A 57 8.01 4.91 -10.18
CA LEU A 57 7.70 4.57 -11.57
C LEU A 57 6.33 5.08 -12.01
N ALA A 58 5.31 4.99 -11.14
CA ALA A 58 3.98 5.51 -11.42
C ALA A 58 3.99 7.03 -11.60
N VAL A 59 4.65 7.76 -10.69
CA VAL A 59 4.83 9.22 -10.80
C VAL A 59 5.61 9.58 -12.07
N PHE A 60 6.71 8.88 -12.35
CA PHE A 60 7.50 9.11 -13.54
C PHE A 60 6.69 8.89 -14.82
N ARG A 61 5.84 7.86 -14.86
CA ARG A 61 4.97 7.61 -16.01
C ARG A 61 3.95 8.72 -16.24
N VAL A 62 3.34 9.25 -15.17
CA VAL A 62 2.47 10.43 -15.25
C VAL A 62 3.27 11.63 -15.80
N LEU A 63 4.50 11.83 -15.35
CA LEU A 63 5.39 12.89 -15.83
C LEU A 63 5.78 12.73 -17.30
N TYR A 64 6.07 11.51 -17.73
CA TYR A 64 6.43 11.22 -19.11
C TYR A 64 5.30 11.57 -20.08
N ILE A 65 4.08 11.18 -19.75
CA ILE A 65 2.89 11.43 -20.58
C ILE A 65 2.55 12.93 -20.62
N THR A 66 2.78 13.64 -19.52
CA THR A 66 2.26 15.00 -19.35
C THR A 66 3.27 16.10 -19.65
N ASN A 67 4.54 15.86 -19.34
CA ASN A 67 5.63 16.84 -19.40
C ASN A 67 6.90 16.25 -20.05
N TRP A 68 6.77 15.17 -20.84
CA TRP A 68 7.91 14.51 -21.50
C TRP A 68 9.02 14.05 -20.54
N GLY A 69 8.67 13.85 -19.27
CA GLY A 69 9.61 13.41 -18.24
C GLY A 69 10.40 14.55 -17.59
N GLU A 70 10.06 15.81 -17.87
CA GLU A 70 10.69 16.96 -17.21
C GLU A 70 10.27 17.01 -15.72
N VAL A 71 11.24 16.81 -14.84
CA VAL A 71 11.01 16.81 -13.38
C VAL A 71 10.96 18.26 -12.89
N ARG A 72 9.75 18.71 -12.53
CA ARG A 72 9.53 20.08 -12.05
C ARG A 72 9.16 20.13 -10.57
N ILE A 73 9.51 21.23 -9.90
CA ILE A 73 9.33 21.39 -8.45
C ILE A 73 7.86 21.27 -8.01
N TYR A 74 6.91 21.76 -8.81
CA TYR A 74 5.48 21.67 -8.49
C TYR A 74 4.96 20.23 -8.40
N VAL A 75 5.67 19.27 -9.00
CA VAL A 75 5.34 17.84 -8.97
C VAL A 75 5.51 17.30 -7.56
N PHE A 76 6.66 17.60 -6.94
CA PHE A 76 6.92 17.22 -5.56
C PHE A 76 5.96 17.92 -4.61
N LEU A 77 5.65 19.20 -4.86
CA LEU A 77 4.69 19.95 -4.07
C LEU A 77 3.29 19.32 -4.11
N ALA A 78 2.81 18.94 -5.29
CA ALA A 78 1.53 18.27 -5.47
C ALA A 78 1.48 16.90 -4.78
N LEU A 79 2.56 16.11 -4.88
CA LEU A 79 2.65 14.80 -4.21
C LEU A 79 2.62 14.95 -2.68
N ILE A 80 3.44 15.85 -2.13
CA ILE A 80 3.48 16.12 -0.69
C ILE A 80 2.11 16.60 -0.20
N LEU A 81 1.49 17.52 -0.94
CA LEU A 81 0.16 18.01 -0.62
C LEU A 81 -0.89 16.88 -0.64
N GLY A 82 -0.89 16.04 -1.67
CA GLY A 82 -1.77 14.88 -1.77
C GLY A 82 -1.60 13.90 -0.61
N ILE A 83 -0.35 13.64 -0.21
CA ILE A 83 -0.04 12.80 0.96
C ILE A 83 -0.60 13.43 2.24
N ILE A 84 -0.38 14.73 2.46
CA ILE A 84 -0.89 15.45 3.64
C ILE A 84 -2.43 15.41 3.67
N ILE A 85 -3.08 15.69 2.55
CA ILE A 85 -4.55 15.65 2.43
C ILE A 85 -5.07 14.25 2.77
N TYR A 86 -4.44 13.21 2.23
CA TYR A 86 -4.78 11.82 2.55
C TYR A 86 -4.65 11.54 4.05
N TYR A 87 -3.53 11.92 4.67
CA TYR A 87 -3.31 11.69 6.09
C TYR A 87 -4.27 12.47 6.99
N ALA A 88 -4.63 13.69 6.59
CA ALA A 88 -5.56 14.52 7.34
C ALA A 88 -7.01 14.03 7.27
N LEU A 89 -7.49 13.62 6.09
CA LEU A 89 -8.91 13.33 5.86
C LEU A 89 -9.24 11.83 5.86
N CYS A 90 -8.40 11.03 5.22
CA CYS A 90 -8.75 9.66 4.85
C CYS A 90 -8.05 8.61 5.71
N SER A 91 -6.81 8.87 6.17
CA SER A 91 -5.96 7.86 6.81
C SER A 91 -6.64 7.16 7.98
N ARG A 92 -7.36 7.88 8.86
CA ARG A 92 -8.04 7.25 9.99
C ARG A 92 -9.04 6.18 9.56
N PHE A 93 -9.83 6.45 8.53
CA PHE A 93 -10.82 5.50 8.01
C PHE A 93 -10.12 4.30 7.35
N PHE A 94 -9.21 4.55 6.42
CA PHE A 94 -8.52 3.49 5.69
C PHE A 94 -7.67 2.61 6.61
N TYR A 95 -6.89 3.20 7.50
CA TYR A 95 -6.05 2.48 8.46
C TYR A 95 -6.87 1.53 9.34
N LEU A 96 -7.99 1.99 9.90
CA LEU A 96 -8.84 1.14 10.75
C LEU A 96 -9.48 -0.01 9.96
N ASN A 97 -9.96 0.26 8.74
CA ASN A 97 -10.51 -0.77 7.86
C ASN A 97 -9.45 -1.82 7.50
N PHE A 98 -8.25 -1.39 7.09
CA PHE A 98 -7.15 -2.31 6.79
C PHE A 98 -6.72 -3.11 8.01
N LEU A 99 -6.63 -2.48 9.19
CA LEU A 99 -6.26 -3.17 10.42
C LEU A 99 -7.28 -4.25 10.80
N ASN A 100 -8.58 -3.94 10.72
CA ASN A 100 -9.63 -4.91 11.01
C ASN A 100 -9.65 -6.05 9.99
N PHE A 101 -9.48 -5.73 8.71
CA PHE A 101 -9.35 -6.71 7.64
C PHE A 101 -8.18 -7.67 7.89
N PHE A 102 -6.98 -7.14 8.12
CA PHE A 102 -5.80 -7.96 8.38
C PHE A 102 -5.94 -8.81 9.65
N LYS A 103 -6.54 -8.27 10.72
CA LYS A 103 -6.84 -9.06 11.93
C LYS A 103 -7.79 -10.23 11.65
N ALA A 104 -8.84 -10.00 10.85
CA ALA A 104 -9.77 -11.05 10.47
C ALA A 104 -9.07 -12.15 9.66
N VAL A 105 -8.23 -11.75 8.69
CA VAL A 105 -7.41 -12.67 7.89
C VAL A 105 -6.46 -13.46 8.79
N ASN A 106 -5.73 -12.82 9.71
CA ASN A 106 -4.82 -13.51 10.61
C ASN A 106 -5.57 -14.52 11.52
N LYS A 107 -6.73 -14.13 12.07
CA LYS A 107 -7.57 -15.03 12.88
C LYS A 107 -8.03 -16.24 12.08
N PHE A 108 -8.36 -16.05 10.80
CA PHE A 108 -8.73 -17.12 9.88
C PHE A 108 -7.57 -18.10 9.63
N PHE A 109 -6.37 -17.58 9.36
CA PHE A 109 -5.16 -18.42 9.20
C PHE A 109 -4.85 -19.25 10.45
N ILE A 110 -4.93 -18.65 11.65
CA ILE A 110 -4.72 -19.38 12.91
C ILE A 110 -5.77 -20.47 13.09
N LYS A 111 -7.04 -20.21 12.74
CA LYS A 111 -8.12 -21.20 12.82
C LYS A 111 -7.86 -22.38 11.89
N ILE A 112 -7.44 -22.12 10.65
CA ILE A 112 -7.06 -23.18 9.69
C ILE A 112 -5.87 -23.98 10.20
N ALA A 113 -4.82 -23.31 10.69
CA ALA A 113 -3.64 -23.98 11.21
C ALA A 113 -3.95 -24.87 12.42
N LYS A 114 -4.90 -24.45 13.28
CA LYS A 114 -5.39 -25.27 14.39
C LYS A 114 -6.09 -26.53 13.88
N ILE A 115 -7.04 -26.39 12.95
CA ILE A 115 -7.77 -27.53 12.37
C ILE A 115 -6.82 -28.53 11.71
N LYS A 116 -5.80 -28.03 10.98
CA LYS A 116 -4.82 -28.90 10.32
C LYS A 116 -4.00 -29.70 11.34
N ARG A 117 -3.61 -29.09 12.47
CA ARG A 117 -2.93 -29.79 13.57
C ARG A 117 -3.84 -30.83 14.22
N ASP A 118 -5.07 -30.46 14.58
CA ASP A 118 -6.04 -31.37 15.20
C ASP A 118 -6.32 -32.60 14.30
N LEU A 119 -6.41 -32.39 12.98
CA LEU A 119 -6.58 -33.47 12.00
C LEU A 119 -5.34 -34.38 11.92
N GLN A 120 -4.14 -33.79 11.95
CA GLN A 120 -2.90 -34.54 11.93
C GLN A 120 -2.74 -35.41 13.18
N ASP A 121 -3.10 -34.88 14.35
CA ASP A 121 -3.11 -35.60 15.62
C ASP A 121 -4.12 -36.77 15.60
N TYR A 122 -5.29 -36.55 15.01
CA TYR A 122 -6.30 -37.62 14.83
C TYR A 122 -5.79 -38.74 13.91
N LEU A 123 -5.17 -38.38 12.78
CA LEU A 123 -4.61 -39.35 11.84
C LEU A 123 -3.46 -40.15 12.47
N HIS A 124 -2.62 -39.50 13.27
CA HIS A 124 -1.52 -40.17 13.97
C HIS A 124 -2.05 -41.17 15.02
N LYS A 125 -3.04 -40.77 15.83
CA LYS A 125 -3.67 -41.65 16.82
C LYS A 125 -4.38 -42.86 16.17
N LYS A 126 -5.05 -42.64 15.03
CA LYS A 126 -5.70 -43.72 14.28
C LYS A 126 -4.67 -44.72 13.70
N ARG A 127 -3.51 -44.25 13.26
CA ARG A 127 -2.42 -45.11 12.76
C ARG A 127 -1.83 -46.03 13.83
N ILE A 128 -1.72 -45.56 15.07
CA ILE A 128 -1.14 -46.34 16.19
C ILE A 128 -2.12 -47.40 16.71
N ASN A 129 -3.44 -47.14 16.61
CA ASN A 129 -4.48 -48.03 17.11
C ASN A 129 -4.99 -49.07 16.09
N CYS A 130 -4.38 -49.17 14.90
CA CYS A 130 -4.60 -50.24 13.92
C CYS A 130 -3.41 -51.20 13.93
#